data_AF-A0A5Q4SY36-F1
#
_entry.id   AF-A0A5Q4SY36-F1
#
_cell.length_a   1.000
_cell.length_b   1.000
_cell.length_c   1.000
_cell.angle_alpha   90.00
_cell.angle_beta   90.00
_cell.angle_gamma   90.00
#
_symmetry.space_group_name_H-M   'P 1'
#
loop_
_entity.id
_entity.type
_entity.pdbx_description
1 polymer ?
#
loop_
_entity_poly.entity_id
_entity_poly.type
_entity_poly.pdbx_seq_one_letter_code
_entity_poly.pdbx_strand_id
1 'polypeptide(L)'
;MSMPVRAALSFVAFSALTLALATPAGAEPTVPDHAVIICDSASFYANYDSSTGPVGLKRTLERGNKVGHTRGAHPVYNGWAATFDFGPNDWGFVRWECLGAFGSW
;
A
#
# COMPACT_ATOMS: atom_id res chain seq x y z
N MET A 1 31.33 -27.48 -41.16
CA MET A 1 30.69 -27.95 -39.91
C MET A 1 29.39 -27.18 -39.74
N SER A 2 28.28 -27.80 -40.14
CA SER A 2 26.95 -27.16 -40.13
C SER A 2 26.22 -27.57 -38.85
N MET A 3 26.04 -26.65 -37.92
CA MET A 3 25.21 -26.88 -36.73
C MET A 3 23.75 -27.15 -37.16
N PRO A 4 23.07 -28.15 -36.59
CA PRO A 4 21.69 -28.44 -36.96
C PRO A 4 20.75 -27.36 -36.37
N VAL A 5 20.19 -26.54 -37.25
CA VAL A 5 19.12 -25.54 -36.98
C VAL A 5 17.95 -26.12 -36.17
N ARG A 6 17.77 -27.45 -36.16
CA ARG A 6 16.71 -28.14 -35.43
C ARG A 6 16.81 -28.04 -33.90
N ALA A 7 18.00 -27.82 -33.33
CA ALA A 7 18.16 -27.70 -31.87
C ALA A 7 17.74 -26.32 -31.32
N ALA A 8 17.74 -25.28 -32.16
CA ALA A 8 17.40 -23.91 -31.75
C ALA A 8 15.89 -23.68 -31.60
N LEU A 9 15.07 -24.41 -32.36
CA LEU A 9 13.61 -24.26 -32.36
C LEU A 9 12.95 -24.80 -31.09
N SER A 10 13.53 -25.83 -30.46
CA SER A 10 12.95 -26.44 -29.26
C SER A 10 13.08 -25.57 -28.01
N PHE A 11 14.13 -24.74 -27.92
CA PHE A 11 14.34 -23.84 -26.78
C PHE A 11 13.41 -22.62 -26.80
N VAL A 12 13.08 -22.10 -27.98
CA VAL A 12 12.20 -20.92 -28.11
C VAL A 12 10.74 -21.26 -27.80
N ALA A 13 10.29 -22.46 -28.19
CA ALA A 13 8.92 -22.91 -27.95
C ALA A 13 8.60 -23.13 -26.46
N PHE A 14 9.57 -23.57 -25.65
CA PHE A 14 9.38 -23.78 -24.21
C PHE A 14 9.27 -22.46 -23.43
N SER A 15 10.06 -21.44 -23.80
CA SER A 15 10.08 -20.13 -23.14
C SER A 15 8.80 -19.31 -23.36
N ALA A 16 8.15 -19.49 -24.52
CA ALA A 16 6.89 -18.81 -24.82
C ALA A 16 5.72 -19.35 -23.99
N LEU A 17 5.73 -20.65 -23.66
CA LEU A 17 4.68 -21.28 -22.86
C LEU A 17 4.71 -20.82 -21.40
N THR A 18 5.89 -20.54 -20.83
CA THR A 18 6.03 -20.05 -19.45
C THR A 18 5.51 -18.63 -19.26
N LEU A 19 5.60 -17.76 -20.29
CA LEU A 19 5.03 -16.41 -20.24
C LEU A 19 3.51 -16.42 -20.43
N ALA A 20 2.97 -17.33 -21.23
CA ALA A 20 1.52 -17.46 -21.45
C ALA A 20 0.76 -17.97 -20.21
N LEU A 21 1.45 -18.64 -19.28
CA LEU A 21 0.91 -19.14 -18.01
C LEU A 21 1.19 -18.20 -16.83
N ALA A 22 1.92 -17.10 -17.04
CA ALA A 22 2.18 -16.12 -16.00
C ALA A 22 0.90 -15.31 -15.74
N THR A 23 0.05 -15.80 -14.84
CA THR A 23 -1.00 -14.98 -14.25
C THR A 23 -0.34 -13.82 -13.53
N PRO A 24 -0.77 -12.56 -13.75
CA PRO A 24 -0.26 -11.45 -12.94
C PRO A 24 -0.53 -11.77 -11.47
N ALA A 25 0.53 -11.81 -10.67
CA ALA A 25 0.41 -11.89 -9.23
C ALA A 25 -0.11 -10.53 -8.74
N GLY A 26 -1.41 -10.31 -8.88
CA GLY A 26 -2.11 -9.26 -8.15
C GLY A 26 -2.18 -9.70 -6.71
N ALA A 27 -1.45 -9.03 -5.81
CA ALA A 27 -1.73 -9.16 -4.40
C ALA A 27 -3.18 -8.71 -4.19
N GLU A 28 -4.02 -9.57 -3.61
CA GLU A 28 -5.34 -9.12 -3.19
C GLU A 28 -5.18 -7.91 -2.27
N PRO A 29 -5.95 -6.83 -2.48
CA PRO A 29 -5.90 -5.67 -1.60
C PRO A 29 -6.26 -6.14 -0.19
N THR A 30 -5.23 -6.26 0.65
CA THR A 30 -5.40 -6.69 2.03
C THR A 30 -5.99 -5.53 2.80
N VAL A 31 -7.11 -5.78 3.48
CA VAL A 31 -7.70 -4.77 4.37
C VAL A 31 -6.67 -4.45 5.45
N PRO A 32 -6.32 -3.17 5.67
CA PRO A 32 -5.40 -2.78 6.71
C PRO A 32 -5.90 -3.17 8.10
N ASP A 33 -4.96 -3.45 9.01
CA ASP A 33 -5.28 -3.68 10.42
C ASP A 33 -6.00 -2.45 10.98
N HIS A 34 -7.01 -2.70 11.81
CA HIS A 34 -7.78 -1.62 12.42
C HIS A 34 -6.95 -0.84 13.44
N ALA A 35 -7.14 0.47 13.43
CA ALA A 35 -6.57 1.44 14.36
C ALA A 35 -7.58 2.58 14.58
N VAL A 36 -7.25 3.47 15.51
CA VAL A 36 -8.11 4.59 15.91
C VAL A 36 -7.27 5.85 16.04
N ILE A 37 -7.87 6.98 15.67
CA ILE A 37 -7.29 8.31 15.95
C ILE A 37 -7.35 8.59 17.45
N ILE A 38 -6.20 8.75 18.11
CA ILE A 38 -6.10 9.03 19.55
C ILE A 38 -5.87 10.50 19.89
N CYS A 39 -5.35 11.28 18.95
CA CYS A 39 -5.26 12.73 19.06
C CYS A 39 -6.66 13.36 19.05
N ASP A 40 -6.85 14.49 19.71
CA ASP A 40 -8.12 15.24 19.64
C ASP A 40 -8.43 15.71 18.21
N SER A 41 -7.37 15.99 17.43
CA SER A 41 -7.44 16.43 16.03
C SER A 41 -6.20 15.94 15.29
N ALA A 42 -6.39 15.36 14.11
CA ALA A 42 -5.33 14.85 13.23
C ALA A 42 -5.60 15.22 11.76
N SER A 43 -4.68 15.97 11.15
CA SER A 43 -4.77 16.27 9.72
C SER A 43 -4.56 15.03 8.85
N PHE A 44 -5.42 14.85 7.85
CA PHE A 44 -5.37 13.76 6.89
C PHE A 44 -5.08 14.28 5.48
N TYR A 45 -3.94 13.90 4.93
CA TYR A 45 -3.45 14.36 3.63
C TYR A 45 -3.59 13.31 2.54
N ALA A 46 -3.75 13.75 1.30
CA ALA A 46 -3.92 12.86 0.16
C ALA A 46 -2.66 12.07 -0.17
N ASN A 47 -1.48 12.67 0.03
CA ASN A 47 -0.21 12.03 -0.28
C ASN A 47 0.93 12.54 0.60
N TYR A 48 2.08 11.87 0.51
CA TYR A 48 3.35 12.31 1.06
C TYR A 48 4.40 12.41 -0.04
N ASP A 49 5.03 13.57 -0.16
CA ASP A 49 6.16 13.81 -1.04
C ASP A 49 7.46 13.80 -0.23
N SER A 50 8.47 13.06 -0.68
CA SER A 50 9.72 12.90 0.09
C SER A 50 10.54 14.19 0.22
N SER A 51 10.30 15.19 -0.63
CA SER A 51 11.03 16.45 -0.61
C SER A 51 10.33 17.55 0.21
N THR A 52 9.00 17.51 0.28
CA THR A 52 8.18 18.58 0.87
C THR A 52 7.28 18.13 2.02
N GLY A 53 7.09 16.82 2.22
CA GLY A 53 6.26 16.25 3.27
C GLY A 53 4.81 15.97 2.84
N PRO A 54 3.83 16.03 3.76
CA PRO A 54 2.44 15.74 3.43
C PRO A 54 1.85 16.81 2.51
N VAL A 55 1.09 16.39 1.50
CA VAL A 55 0.49 17.27 0.48
C VAL A 55 -0.99 16.97 0.25
N GLY A 56 -1.74 18.02 -0.11
CA GLY A 56 -3.17 17.93 -0.39
C GLY A 56 -3.99 17.55 0.84
N LEU A 57 -4.13 18.49 1.79
CA LEU A 57 -5.00 18.29 2.97
C LEU A 57 -6.41 17.91 2.51
N LYS A 58 -6.90 16.75 2.92
CA LYS A 58 -8.25 16.27 2.61
C LYS A 58 -9.24 16.71 3.67
N ARG A 59 -8.92 16.44 4.93
CA ARG A 59 -9.79 16.71 6.09
C ARG A 59 -9.00 16.62 7.40
N THR A 60 -9.69 16.89 8.49
CA THR A 60 -9.24 16.58 9.84
C THR A 60 -10.03 15.38 10.36
N LEU A 61 -9.36 14.44 11.01
CA LEU A 61 -9.95 13.33 11.74
C LEU A 61 -9.94 13.68 13.22
N GLU A 62 -11.04 13.41 13.90
CA GLU A 62 -11.22 13.63 15.33
C GLU A 62 -10.85 12.38 16.12
N ARG A 63 -10.66 12.54 17.43
CA ARG A 63 -10.46 11.40 18.33
C ARG A 63 -11.58 10.38 18.15
N GLY A 64 -11.20 9.12 18.00
CA GLY A 64 -12.14 8.02 17.87
C GLY A 64 -12.50 7.66 16.43
N ASN A 65 -12.13 8.44 15.41
CA ASN A 65 -12.31 8.05 14.00
C ASN A 65 -11.66 6.70 13.70
N LYS A 66 -12.33 5.88 12.87
CA LYS A 66 -11.83 4.57 12.45
C LYS A 66 -10.90 4.68 11.28
N VAL A 67 -9.72 4.11 11.46
CA VAL A 67 -8.69 4.12 10.45
C VAL A 67 -7.99 2.77 10.38
N GLY A 68 -7.26 2.53 9.29
CA GLY A 68 -6.52 1.30 9.06
C GLY A 68 -5.04 1.59 8.86
N HIS A 69 -4.19 0.86 9.57
CA HIS A 69 -2.75 0.84 9.36
C HIS A 69 -2.12 -0.49 9.86
N THR A 70 -1.68 -1.33 8.94
CA THR A 70 -0.87 -2.53 9.23
C THR A 70 0.59 -2.18 9.48
N ARG A 71 1.05 -2.37 10.71
CA ARG A 71 2.43 -2.09 11.13
C ARG A 71 3.42 -2.98 10.39
N GLY A 72 4.47 -2.39 9.83
CA GLY A 72 5.51 -3.10 9.08
C GLY A 72 5.13 -3.43 7.63
N ALA A 73 3.86 -3.27 7.23
CA ALA A 73 3.42 -3.40 5.85
C ALA A 73 3.17 -2.03 5.20
N HIS A 74 2.54 -1.09 5.91
CA HIS A 74 2.28 0.24 5.40
C HIS A 74 3.38 1.22 5.80
N PRO A 75 3.79 2.12 4.88
CA PRO A 75 4.92 3.00 5.12
C PRO A 75 4.62 4.07 6.16
N VAL A 76 5.66 4.44 6.90
CA VAL A 76 5.73 5.63 7.74
C VAL A 76 6.91 6.49 7.27
N TYR A 77 6.63 7.67 6.72
CA TYR A 77 7.64 8.58 6.21
C TYR A 77 7.77 9.79 7.13
N ASN A 78 8.91 9.93 7.81
CA ASN A 78 9.17 11.07 8.70
C ASN A 78 8.02 11.34 9.70
N GLY A 79 7.48 10.27 10.31
CA GLY A 79 6.35 10.34 11.23
C GLY A 79 4.96 10.46 10.57
N TRP A 80 4.85 10.37 9.25
CA TRP A 80 3.56 10.32 8.53
C TRP A 80 3.24 8.92 8.03
N ALA A 81 2.14 8.36 8.50
CA ALA A 81 1.75 7.00 8.24
C ALA A 81 0.68 6.91 7.15
N ALA A 82 0.91 6.06 6.15
CA ALA A 82 -0.13 5.71 5.19
C ALA A 82 -1.29 5.05 5.92
N THR A 83 -2.48 5.61 5.77
CA THR A 83 -3.64 5.34 6.62
C THR A 83 -4.89 5.28 5.76
N PHE A 84 -5.69 4.25 5.96
CA PHE A 84 -7.01 4.13 5.35
C PHE A 84 -8.05 4.73 6.29
N ASP A 85 -8.88 5.66 5.82
CA ASP A 85 -10.01 6.17 6.58
C ASP A 85 -11.24 5.32 6.26
N PHE A 86 -11.72 4.54 7.23
CA PHE A 86 -12.85 3.64 7.05
C PHE A 86 -14.20 4.36 6.94
N GLY A 87 -14.29 5.65 7.28
CA GLY A 87 -15.53 6.41 7.09
C GLY A 87 -15.80 6.66 5.60
N PRO A 88 -14.99 7.49 4.92
CA PRO A 88 -15.12 7.76 3.49
C PRO A 88 -14.54 6.68 2.57
N ASN A 89 -13.89 5.64 3.12
CA ASN A 89 -13.23 4.57 2.38
C ASN A 89 -12.12 5.08 1.45
N ASP A 90 -11.19 5.89 1.97
CA ASP A 90 -10.09 6.42 1.19
C ASP A 90 -8.74 6.42 1.90
N TRP A 91 -7.67 6.38 1.09
CA TRP A 91 -6.29 6.40 1.57
C TRP A 91 -5.75 7.82 1.74
N GLY A 92 -4.84 7.98 2.69
CA GLY A 92 -4.10 9.21 2.91
C GLY A 92 -3.01 9.04 3.96
N PHE A 93 -2.57 10.15 4.55
CA PHE A 93 -1.50 10.19 5.52
C PHE A 93 -1.92 10.97 6.77
N VAL A 94 -1.73 10.38 7.95
CA VAL A 94 -1.83 11.06 9.25
C VAL A 94 -0.50 10.99 10.00
N ARG A 95 -0.37 11.79 11.06
CA ARG A 95 0.75 11.65 11.99
C ARG A 95 0.70 10.31 12.73
N TRP A 96 1.81 9.59 12.69
CA TRP A 96 1.98 8.27 13.29
C TRP A 96 1.62 8.27 14.78
N GLU A 97 2.00 9.33 15.51
CA GLU A 97 1.66 9.44 16.94
C GLU A 97 0.16 9.57 17.22
N CYS A 98 -0.66 9.87 16.21
CA CYS A 98 -2.11 9.92 16.33
C CYS A 98 -2.79 8.58 16.07
N LEU A 99 -2.05 7.55 15.65
CA LEU A 99 -2.56 6.20 15.49
C LEU A 99 -2.38 5.41 16.78
N GLY A 100 -3.48 4.85 17.29
CA GLY A 100 -3.45 3.99 18.47
C GLY A 100 -4.57 2.96 18.46
N ALA A 101 -4.71 2.25 19.59
CA ALA A 101 -5.71 1.19 19.77
C ALA A 101 -5.72 0.15 18.62
N PHE A 102 -4.53 -0.20 18.12
CA PHE A 102 -4.35 -1.18 17.04
C PHE A 102 -5.01 -2.52 17.39
N GLY A 103 -5.67 -3.13 16.40
CA GLY A 103 -6.36 -4.41 16.55
C GLY A 103 -7.63 -4.33 17.40
N SER A 104 -8.07 -3.12 17.76
CA SER A 104 -9.39 -2.89 18.32
C SER A 104 -10.24 -2.17 17.28
N TRP A 105 -11.53 -2.54 17.24
CA TRP A 105 -12.56 -2.18 16.24
C TRP A 105 -12.69 -3.15 15.08
#